data_AF-A0A969BX71-F1
#
_entry.id   AF-A0A969BX71-F1
#
_cell.length_a   1.000
_cell.length_b   1.000
_cell.length_c   1.000
_cell.angle_alpha   90.00
_cell.angle_beta   90.00
_cell.angle_gamma   90.00
#
_symmetry.space_group_name_H-M   'P 1'
#
loop_
_entity.id
_entity.type
_entity.pdbx_description
1 polymer ?
#
loop_
_entity_poly.entity_id
_entity_poly.type
_entity_poly.pdbx_seq_one_letter_code
_entity_poly.pdbx_strand_id
1 'polypeptide(L)'
;MLQALKYFLTHRLKRYITYLFRYPAWRWQSRQPRRLTLQTQQGLFTFYSNDSGIGRYLFCFGEYEADLTTSVIDLLKANGRLTSNSILLDVGANIGTTSISVVLSQAVRQAIAIEPVPANFELLQKNIDDNRLTQQIVAKQLAISTSSDSMTDSVTIELSPNLHGDHRVRMQPATAHMQELFHEALGKQSRCQPSRWINC
;
A
#
# COMPACT_ATOMS: atom_id res chain seq x y z
N MET A 1 -7.26 23.11 -20.68
CA MET A 1 -5.91 23.30 -20.10
C MET A 1 -5.93 24.10 -18.79
N LEU A 2 -6.53 25.31 -18.75
CA LEU A 2 -6.61 26.14 -17.53
C LEU A 2 -7.38 25.53 -16.35
N GLN A 3 -8.46 24.77 -16.60
CA GLN A 3 -9.24 24.09 -15.55
C GLN A 3 -8.47 22.95 -14.88
N ALA A 4 -7.77 22.12 -15.66
CA ALA A 4 -6.95 21.03 -15.14
C ALA A 4 -5.78 21.55 -14.30
N LEU A 5 -5.14 22.63 -14.74
CA LEU A 5 -4.04 23.28 -14.00
C LEU A 5 -4.53 23.89 -12.68
N LYS A 6 -5.68 24.57 -12.68
CA LYS A 6 -6.31 25.10 -11.47
C LYS A 6 -6.71 23.99 -10.50
N TYR A 7 -7.32 22.90 -10.99
CA TYR A 7 -7.66 21.75 -10.17
C TYR A 7 -6.42 21.11 -9.54
N PHE A 8 -5.36 20.92 -10.34
CA PHE A 8 -4.11 20.34 -9.86
C PHE A 8 -3.47 21.19 -8.76
N LEU A 9 -3.42 22.51 -8.94
CA LEU A 9 -2.87 23.44 -7.95
C LEU A 9 -3.70 23.48 -6.66
N THR A 10 -5.04 23.56 -6.77
CA THR A 10 -5.92 23.61 -5.58
C THR A 10 -5.96 22.27 -4.85
N HIS A 11 -5.93 21.15 -5.57
CA HIS A 11 -5.90 19.81 -4.99
C HIS A 11 -4.57 19.55 -4.26
N ARG A 12 -3.43 19.93 -4.84
CA ARG A 12 -2.12 19.85 -4.17
C ARG A 12 -2.04 20.75 -2.94
N LEU A 13 -2.56 21.97 -3.02
CA LEU A 13 -2.57 22.89 -1.89
C LEU A 13 -3.46 22.38 -0.76
N LYS A 14 -4.67 21.87 -1.07
CA LYS A 14 -5.56 21.26 -0.08
C LYS A 14 -4.94 20.03 0.58
N ARG A 15 -4.29 19.14 -0.19
CA ARG A 15 -3.54 17.99 0.35
C ARG A 15 -2.42 18.44 1.28
N TYR A 16 -1.67 19.46 0.89
CA TYR A 16 -0.58 20.01 1.70
C TYR A 16 -1.09 20.62 3.01
N ILE A 17 -2.14 21.45 2.97
CA ILE A 17 -2.75 22.05 4.16
C ILE A 17 -3.30 20.95 5.08
N THR A 18 -4.04 19.98 4.54
CA THR A 18 -4.58 18.84 5.31
C THR A 18 -3.46 18.06 6.00
N TYR A 19 -2.35 17.83 5.30
CA TYR A 19 -1.16 17.19 5.87
C TYR A 19 -0.60 17.98 7.04
N LEU A 20 -0.43 19.30 6.92
CA LEU A 20 0.10 20.13 8.01
C LEU A 20 -0.73 20.03 9.30
N PHE A 21 -2.05 19.91 9.19
CA PHE A 21 -2.92 19.74 10.35
C PHE A 21 -2.97 18.31 10.89
N ARG A 22 -2.93 17.29 10.02
CA ARG A 22 -3.04 15.88 10.43
C ARG A 22 -1.71 15.27 10.84
N TYR A 23 -0.58 15.78 10.35
CA TYR A 23 0.73 15.23 10.65
C TYR A 23 1.14 15.34 12.13
N PRO A 24 0.87 16.44 12.86
CA PRO A 24 1.08 16.49 14.32
C PRO A 24 0.25 15.43 15.06
N ALA A 25 -1.02 15.26 14.66
CA ALA A 25 -1.89 14.22 15.22
C ALA A 25 -1.35 12.82 14.91
N TRP A 26 -0.86 12.57 13.68
CA TRP A 26 -0.17 11.34 13.33
C TRP A 26 1.05 11.08 14.22
N ARG A 27 1.90 12.09 14.43
CA ARG A 27 3.10 11.97 15.30
C ARG A 27 2.76 11.67 16.75
N TRP A 28 1.67 12.21 17.28
CA TRP A 28 1.18 11.80 18.59
C TRP A 28 0.75 10.35 18.53
N GLN A 29 -0.10 10.04 17.56
CA GLN A 29 -0.74 8.75 17.41
C GLN A 29 0.25 7.59 17.23
N SER A 30 1.39 7.84 16.59
CA SER A 30 2.43 6.84 16.35
C SER A 30 3.29 6.50 17.58
N ARG A 31 3.17 7.25 18.69
CA ARG A 31 3.92 6.98 19.93
C ARG A 31 3.48 5.69 20.62
N GLN A 32 2.24 5.26 20.40
CA GLN A 32 1.69 4.01 20.91
C GLN A 32 1.11 3.23 19.73
N PRO A 33 1.73 2.10 19.33
CA PRO A 33 1.21 1.25 18.28
C PRO A 33 -0.20 0.76 18.62
N ARG A 34 -1.17 1.11 17.78
CA ARG A 34 -2.55 0.63 17.84
C ARG A 34 -3.14 0.55 16.44
N ARG A 35 -4.18 -0.25 16.26
CA ARG A 35 -4.94 -0.28 15.02
C ARG A 35 -5.86 0.95 14.96
N LEU A 36 -5.88 1.63 13.82
CA LEU A 36 -6.79 2.72 13.50
C LEU A 36 -7.58 2.35 12.27
N THR A 37 -8.87 2.67 12.25
CA THR A 37 -9.74 2.48 11.09
C THR A 37 -10.19 3.85 10.59
N LEU A 38 -9.96 4.14 9.30
CA LEU A 38 -10.36 5.40 8.68
C LEU A 38 -11.08 5.16 7.36
N GLN A 39 -12.12 5.94 7.13
CA GLN A 39 -12.69 6.08 5.79
C GLN A 39 -11.73 6.87 4.92
N THR A 40 -11.34 6.28 3.78
CA THR A 40 -10.44 6.85 2.80
C THR A 40 -11.18 7.05 1.47
N GLN A 41 -10.52 7.65 0.49
CA GLN A 41 -11.06 7.76 -0.87
C GLN A 41 -11.28 6.39 -1.52
N GLN A 42 -10.55 5.36 -1.09
CA GLN A 42 -10.48 4.05 -1.75
C GLN A 42 -11.06 2.92 -0.89
N GLY A 43 -11.84 3.26 0.14
CA GLY A 43 -12.45 2.29 1.05
C GLY A 43 -12.14 2.56 2.52
N LEU A 44 -12.67 1.69 3.37
CA LEU A 44 -12.43 1.69 4.81
C LEU A 44 -11.17 0.88 5.10
N PHE A 45 -10.15 1.49 5.72
CA PHE A 45 -8.89 0.80 6.01
C PHE A 45 -8.54 0.84 7.47
N THR A 46 -8.22 -0.33 7.99
CA THR A 46 -7.56 -0.55 9.28
C THR A 46 -6.06 -0.76 9.08
N PHE A 47 -5.26 -0.03 9.82
CA PHE A 47 -3.79 -0.05 9.75
C PHE A 47 -3.15 0.27 11.11
N TYR A 48 -1.86 -0.01 11.26
CA TYR A 48 -1.11 0.33 12.47
C TYR A 48 -0.74 1.83 12.53
N SER A 49 -0.95 2.46 13.68
CA SER A 49 -0.65 3.88 13.94
C SER A 49 0.83 4.25 13.87
N ASN A 50 1.73 3.26 13.93
CA ASN A 50 3.17 3.44 13.79
C ASN A 50 3.70 3.06 12.40
N ASP A 51 2.82 2.72 11.44
CA ASP A 51 3.24 2.48 10.06
C ASP A 51 3.54 3.80 9.33
N SER A 52 4.82 4.13 9.23
CA SER A 52 5.34 5.33 8.55
C SER A 52 5.16 5.31 7.02
N GLY A 53 4.82 4.13 6.47
CA GLY A 53 4.43 3.92 5.09
C GLY A 53 2.93 4.16 4.89
N ILE A 54 2.21 3.10 4.50
CA ILE A 54 0.81 3.16 4.06
C ILE A 54 -0.07 3.83 5.12
N GLY A 55 0.03 3.41 6.39
CA GLY A 55 -0.77 3.94 7.49
C GLY A 55 -0.66 5.46 7.64
N ARG A 56 0.55 6.03 7.56
CA ARG A 56 0.76 7.48 7.59
C ARG A 56 0.06 8.18 6.42
N TYR A 57 0.15 7.62 5.22
CA TYR A 57 -0.49 8.22 4.04
C TYR A 57 -2.01 8.18 4.15
N LEU A 58 -2.57 7.03 4.53
CA LEU A 58 -4.00 6.89 4.79
C LEU A 58 -4.48 7.88 5.87
N PHE A 59 -3.71 8.05 6.95
CA PHE A 59 -4.06 8.99 8.00
C PHE A 59 -3.94 10.44 7.57
N CYS A 60 -2.85 10.85 6.93
CA CYS A 60 -2.59 12.27 6.66
C CYS A 60 -3.31 12.77 5.40
N PHE A 61 -3.44 11.93 4.38
CA PHE A 61 -3.99 12.30 3.08
C PHE A 61 -5.36 11.67 2.80
N GLY A 62 -5.76 10.63 3.55
CA GLY A 62 -7.00 9.91 3.29
C GLY A 62 -6.95 9.04 2.02
N GLU A 63 -5.75 8.70 1.56
CA GLU A 63 -5.52 7.86 0.38
C GLU A 63 -4.09 7.29 0.34
N TYR A 64 -3.89 6.24 -0.46
CA TYR A 64 -2.57 5.72 -0.83
C TYR A 64 -2.52 5.47 -2.34
N GLU A 65 -1.70 6.23 -3.08
CA GLU A 65 -1.47 6.05 -4.52
C GLU A 65 -2.76 5.97 -5.38
N ALA A 66 -3.82 6.68 -5.00
CA ALA A 66 -5.13 6.66 -5.67
C ALA A 66 -5.07 7.14 -7.14
N ASP A 67 -4.41 8.28 -7.36
CA ASP A 67 -4.22 8.87 -8.68
C ASP A 67 -3.45 7.92 -9.62
N LEU A 68 -2.42 7.25 -9.08
CA LEU A 68 -1.61 6.29 -9.83
C LEU A 68 -2.43 5.06 -10.19
N THR A 69 -3.17 4.49 -9.23
CA THR A 69 -4.04 3.35 -9.44
C THR A 69 -5.06 3.62 -10.54
N THR A 70 -5.71 4.79 -10.48
CA THR A 70 -6.69 5.24 -11.49
C THR A 70 -6.03 5.37 -12.86
N SER A 71 -4.88 6.02 -12.94
CA SER A 71 -4.14 6.22 -14.20
C SER A 71 -3.74 4.89 -14.85
N VAL A 72 -3.32 3.90 -14.05
CA VAL A 72 -2.97 2.57 -14.54
C VAL A 72 -4.20 1.82 -15.05
N ILE A 73 -5.32 1.87 -14.32
CA ILE A 73 -6.60 1.28 -14.76
C ILE A 73 -7.04 1.88 -16.10
N ASP A 74 -7.02 3.20 -16.22
CA ASP A 74 -7.44 3.91 -17.43
C ASP A 74 -6.55 3.57 -18.62
N LEU A 75 -5.23 3.54 -18.40
CA LEU A 75 -4.27 3.13 -19.43
C LEU A 75 -4.53 1.70 -19.91
N LEU A 76 -4.75 0.75 -19.00
CA LEU A 76 -4.99 -0.64 -19.37
C LEU A 76 -6.34 -0.83 -20.09
N LYS A 77 -7.40 -0.12 -19.66
CA LYS A 77 -8.70 -0.11 -20.34
C LYS A 77 -8.61 0.47 -21.74
N ALA A 78 -7.94 1.61 -21.90
CA ALA A 78 -7.76 2.28 -23.19
C ALA A 78 -7.01 1.40 -24.21
N ASN A 79 -6.13 0.52 -23.73
CA ASN A 79 -5.39 -0.43 -24.57
C ASN A 79 -6.06 -1.81 -24.69
N GLY A 80 -7.30 -1.96 -24.22
CA GLY A 80 -8.03 -3.24 -24.28
C GLY A 80 -7.40 -4.38 -23.46
N ARG A 81 -6.53 -4.05 -22.49
CA ARG A 81 -5.82 -5.02 -21.63
C ARG A 81 -6.52 -5.29 -20.31
N LEU A 82 -7.51 -4.47 -19.95
CA LEU A 82 -8.30 -4.61 -18.73
C LEU A 82 -9.78 -4.49 -19.06
N THR A 83 -10.58 -5.42 -18.55
CA THR A 83 -12.04 -5.41 -18.65
C THR A 83 -12.63 -5.68 -17.27
N SER A 84 -13.92 -5.36 -17.09
CA SER A 84 -14.63 -5.68 -15.84
C SER A 84 -14.69 -7.18 -15.52
N ASN A 85 -14.39 -8.06 -16.48
CA ASN A 85 -14.30 -9.52 -16.26
C ASN A 85 -12.90 -10.00 -15.86
N SER A 86 -11.89 -9.13 -15.88
CA SER A 86 -10.52 -9.46 -15.49
C SER A 86 -10.41 -9.84 -14.01
N ILE A 87 -9.34 -10.57 -13.67
CA ILE A 87 -8.99 -10.91 -12.29
C ILE A 87 -7.65 -10.23 -11.97
N LEU A 88 -7.60 -9.49 -10.86
CA LEU A 88 -6.36 -8.93 -10.35
C LEU A 88 -5.58 -9.97 -9.54
N LEU A 89 -4.27 -10.10 -9.79
CA LEU A 89 -3.35 -10.80 -8.90
C LEU A 89 -2.46 -9.76 -8.21
N ASP A 90 -2.58 -9.65 -6.90
CA ASP A 90 -1.86 -8.68 -6.05
C ASP A 90 -0.87 -9.43 -5.16
N VAL A 91 0.41 -9.41 -5.53
CA VAL A 91 1.49 -10.11 -4.83
C VAL A 91 2.19 -9.14 -3.88
N GLY A 92 2.22 -9.47 -2.59
CA GLY A 92 2.65 -8.53 -1.55
C GLY A 92 1.56 -7.50 -1.24
N ALA A 93 0.31 -7.98 -1.14
CA ALA A 93 -0.87 -7.14 -0.99
C ALA A 93 -0.86 -6.28 0.30
N ASN A 94 0.00 -6.60 1.27
CA ASN A 94 0.12 -5.91 2.55
C ASN A 94 -1.25 -5.81 3.25
N ILE A 95 -1.79 -4.60 3.46
CA ILE A 95 -3.11 -4.40 4.07
C ILE A 95 -4.25 -4.29 3.04
N GLY A 96 -3.97 -4.52 1.76
CA GLY A 96 -4.96 -4.60 0.68
C GLY A 96 -5.29 -3.28 -0.01
N THR A 97 -4.48 -2.23 0.11
CA THR A 97 -4.78 -0.91 -0.49
C THR A 97 -5.02 -1.00 -2.01
N THR A 98 -4.22 -1.79 -2.72
CA THR A 98 -4.37 -1.98 -4.16
C THR A 98 -5.57 -2.86 -4.49
N SER A 99 -5.61 -4.09 -3.97
CA SER A 99 -6.71 -5.04 -4.19
C SER A 99 -8.09 -4.44 -3.92
N ILE A 100 -8.28 -3.80 -2.76
CA ILE A 100 -9.56 -3.21 -2.36
C ILE A 100 -9.93 -2.03 -3.25
N SER A 101 -8.97 -1.13 -3.53
CA SER A 101 -9.20 0.03 -4.39
C SER A 101 -9.62 -0.37 -5.80
N VAL A 102 -8.94 -1.35 -6.40
CA VAL A 102 -9.20 -1.79 -7.78
C VAL A 102 -10.56 -2.49 -7.87
N VAL A 103 -10.91 -3.34 -6.91
CA VAL A 103 -12.22 -4.02 -6.88
C VAL A 103 -13.36 -3.04 -6.63
N LEU A 104 -13.23 -2.10 -5.69
CA LEU A 104 -14.26 -1.07 -5.45
C LEU A 104 -14.49 -0.16 -6.67
N SER A 105 -13.47 0.08 -7.48
CA SER A 105 -13.60 0.82 -8.74
C SER A 105 -14.34 0.06 -9.84
N GLN A 106 -14.70 -1.22 -9.60
CA GLN A 106 -15.31 -2.12 -10.57
C GLN A 106 -14.47 -2.32 -11.85
N ALA A 107 -13.16 -2.08 -11.76
CA ALA A 107 -12.24 -2.27 -12.88
C ALA A 107 -11.96 -3.75 -13.17
N VAL A 108 -12.18 -4.63 -12.20
CA VAL A 108 -12.00 -6.08 -12.29
C VAL A 108 -13.18 -6.78 -11.62
N ARG A 109 -13.39 -8.07 -11.95
CA ARG A 109 -14.44 -8.90 -11.38
C ARG A 109 -14.09 -9.37 -9.98
N GLN A 110 -12.84 -9.76 -9.79
CA GLN A 110 -12.31 -10.35 -8.56
C GLN A 110 -10.81 -10.04 -8.41
N ALA A 111 -10.28 -10.23 -7.21
CA ALA A 111 -8.85 -10.18 -6.93
C ALA A 111 -8.37 -11.39 -6.12
N ILE A 112 -7.13 -11.78 -6.33
CA ILE A 112 -6.38 -12.70 -5.48
C ILE A 112 -5.27 -11.88 -4.82
N ALA A 113 -5.36 -11.72 -3.50
CA ALA A 113 -4.45 -10.92 -2.70
C ALA A 113 -3.52 -11.84 -1.89
N ILE A 114 -2.22 -11.75 -2.12
CA ILE A 114 -1.22 -12.61 -1.49
C ILE A 114 -0.36 -11.75 -0.56
N GLU A 115 -0.36 -12.06 0.73
CA GLU A 115 0.46 -11.37 1.73
C GLU A 115 1.12 -12.38 2.68
N PRO A 116 2.46 -12.50 2.69
CA PRO A 116 3.14 -13.50 3.49
C PRO A 116 3.18 -13.19 4.99
N VAL A 117 3.19 -11.92 5.40
CA VAL A 117 3.41 -11.54 6.81
C VAL A 117 2.10 -11.66 7.61
N PRO A 118 2.05 -12.49 8.67
CA PRO A 118 0.81 -12.76 9.41
C PRO A 118 0.10 -11.50 9.90
N ALA A 119 0.83 -10.53 10.46
CA ALA A 119 0.25 -9.29 11.00
C ALA A 119 -0.37 -8.41 9.90
N ASN A 120 0.25 -8.37 8.71
CA ASN A 120 -0.31 -7.65 7.56
C ASN A 120 -1.49 -8.41 6.98
N PHE A 121 -1.40 -9.75 6.90
CA PHE A 121 -2.47 -10.62 6.42
C PHE A 121 -3.73 -10.55 7.28
N GLU A 122 -3.60 -10.41 8.61
CA GLU A 122 -4.73 -10.13 9.50
C GLU A 122 -5.42 -8.81 9.15
N LEU A 123 -4.65 -7.75 8.90
CA LEU A 123 -5.19 -6.45 8.48
C LEU A 123 -5.83 -6.52 7.09
N LEU A 124 -5.22 -7.25 6.15
CA LEU A 124 -5.79 -7.51 4.82
C LEU A 124 -7.18 -8.15 4.93
N GLN A 125 -7.30 -9.24 5.68
CA GLN A 125 -8.58 -9.92 5.88
C GLN A 125 -9.62 -9.01 6.52
N LYS A 126 -9.23 -8.27 7.58
CA LYS A 126 -10.11 -7.28 8.22
C LYS A 126 -10.58 -6.21 7.22
N ASN A 127 -9.68 -5.68 6.41
CA ASN A 127 -10.01 -4.63 5.46
C ASN A 127 -10.91 -5.15 4.33
N ILE A 128 -10.71 -6.38 3.87
CA ILE A 128 -11.61 -7.03 2.90
C ILE A 128 -13.03 -7.14 3.49
N ASP A 129 -13.13 -7.58 4.75
CA ASP A 129 -14.41 -7.74 5.44
C ASP A 129 -15.11 -6.40 5.71
N ASP A 130 -14.38 -5.42 6.23
CA ASP A 130 -14.86 -4.06 6.50
C ASP A 130 -15.42 -3.38 5.23
N ASN A 131 -14.89 -3.70 4.05
CA ASN A 131 -15.39 -3.21 2.75
C ASN A 131 -16.43 -4.13 2.09
N ARG A 132 -16.82 -5.24 2.74
CA ARG A 132 -17.79 -6.23 2.24
C ARG A 132 -17.36 -6.89 0.92
N LEU A 133 -16.06 -7.17 0.78
CA LEU A 133 -15.46 -7.70 -0.45
C LEU A 133 -15.07 -9.18 -0.35
N THR A 134 -15.50 -9.90 0.68
CA THR A 134 -15.15 -11.31 0.92
C THR A 134 -15.54 -12.26 -0.23
N GLN A 135 -16.54 -11.90 -1.04
CA GLN A 135 -16.96 -12.67 -2.22
C GLN A 135 -16.18 -12.31 -3.51
N GLN A 136 -15.43 -11.20 -3.49
CA GLN A 136 -14.70 -10.67 -4.65
C GLN A 136 -13.18 -10.78 -4.48
N ILE A 137 -12.68 -10.78 -3.24
CA ILE A 137 -11.25 -10.84 -2.95
C ILE A 137 -10.93 -12.11 -2.17
N VAL A 138 -10.08 -12.95 -2.76
CA VAL A 138 -9.53 -14.13 -2.09
C VAL A 138 -8.16 -13.77 -1.52
N ALA A 139 -8.02 -13.79 -0.20
CA ALA A 139 -6.75 -13.56 0.48
C ALA A 139 -6.00 -14.89 0.70
N LYS A 140 -4.69 -14.92 0.44
CA LYS A 140 -3.81 -16.06 0.71
C LYS A 140 -2.56 -15.63 1.46
N GLN A 141 -2.25 -16.29 2.57
CA GLN A 141 -1.04 -16.05 3.33
C GLN A 141 0.11 -16.91 2.79
N LEU A 142 0.76 -16.44 1.73
CA LEU A 142 1.81 -17.20 1.03
C LEU A 142 2.97 -16.28 0.65
N ALA A 143 4.19 -16.82 0.65
CA ALA A 143 5.33 -16.24 -0.05
C ALA A 143 5.41 -16.85 -1.45
N ILE A 144 5.79 -16.05 -2.46
CA ILE A 144 5.91 -16.52 -3.84
C ILE A 144 7.39 -16.67 -4.19
N SER A 145 7.73 -17.81 -4.79
CA SER A 145 9.06 -18.12 -5.34
C SER A 145 8.96 -18.55 -6.80
N THR A 146 10.03 -18.33 -7.56
CA THR A 146 10.20 -18.86 -8.92
C THR A 146 10.80 -20.27 -8.94
N SER A 147 11.36 -20.74 -7.81
CA SER A 147 11.90 -22.10 -7.71
C SER A 147 10.77 -23.11 -7.55
N SER A 148 10.74 -24.11 -8.43
CA SER A 148 9.84 -25.28 -8.33
C SER A 148 10.24 -26.26 -7.22
N ASP A 149 11.39 -26.04 -6.59
CA ASP A 149 11.83 -26.82 -5.43
C ASP A 149 10.89 -26.56 -4.25
N SER A 150 9.94 -27.47 -4.10
CA SER A 150 9.02 -27.64 -2.98
C SER A 150 9.72 -27.86 -1.61
N MET A 151 11.05 -27.74 -1.55
CA MET A 151 11.88 -28.10 -0.39
C MET A 151 12.06 -26.96 0.62
N THR A 152 11.44 -25.80 0.38
CA THR A 152 11.48 -24.67 1.32
C THR A 152 10.10 -24.50 1.95
N ASP A 153 9.75 -25.37 2.90
CA ASP A 153 8.49 -25.31 3.65
C ASP A 153 8.34 -24.03 4.48
N SER A 154 9.45 -23.32 4.73
CA SER A 154 9.47 -22.09 5.51
C SER A 154 10.54 -21.12 5.00
N VAL A 155 10.19 -19.84 4.95
CA VAL A 155 11.08 -18.74 4.60
C VAL A 155 11.18 -17.77 5.77
N THR A 156 12.37 -17.28 6.07
CA THR A 156 12.57 -16.25 7.10
C THR A 156 12.27 -14.87 6.54
N ILE A 157 11.44 -14.11 7.25
CA ILE A 157 11.10 -12.73 6.89
C ILE A 157 11.75 -11.79 7.92
N GLU A 158 12.60 -10.88 7.42
CA GLU A 158 13.06 -9.73 8.18
C GLU A 158 11.95 -8.68 8.23
N LEU A 159 11.53 -8.33 9.46
CA LEU A 159 10.49 -7.35 9.68
C LEU A 159 11.09 -5.96 9.85
N SER A 160 10.48 -4.98 9.18
CA SER A 160 10.77 -3.57 9.37
C SER A 160 9.91 -3.07 10.53
N PRO A 161 10.49 -2.36 11.52
CA PRO A 161 9.77 -1.99 12.75
C PRO A 161 8.68 -0.95 12.53
N ASN A 162 8.79 -0.13 11.47
CA ASN A 162 7.93 1.02 11.23
C ASN A 162 7.51 1.21 9.77
N LEU A 163 8.04 0.42 8.83
CA LEU A 163 7.65 0.46 7.42
C LEU A 163 7.14 -0.92 7.01
N HIS A 164 5.86 -1.19 7.27
CA HIS A 164 5.30 -2.55 7.16
C HIS A 164 5.25 -3.09 5.72
N GLY A 165 5.48 -2.22 4.73
CA GLY A 165 5.65 -2.62 3.33
C GLY A 165 7.09 -2.96 2.93
N ASP A 166 8.06 -2.87 3.85
CA ASP A 166 9.49 -3.10 3.60
C ASP A 166 9.99 -4.35 4.32
N HIS A 167 9.12 -5.34 4.50
CA HIS A 167 9.49 -6.68 4.97
C HIS A 167 10.28 -7.41 3.88
N ARG A 168 11.34 -8.13 4.27
CA ARG A 168 12.27 -8.74 3.31
C ARG A 168 12.39 -10.24 3.54
N VAL A 169 12.24 -11.01 2.47
CA VAL A 169 12.56 -12.44 2.48
C VAL A 169 14.08 -12.62 2.56
N ARG A 170 14.55 -13.47 3.47
CA ARG A 170 15.96 -13.84 3.62
C ARG A 170 16.11 -15.35 3.44
N MET A 171 16.95 -15.74 2.48
CA MET A 171 17.29 -17.15 2.22
C MET A 171 18.27 -17.74 3.25
N GLN A 172 18.92 -16.87 4.04
CA GLN A 172 19.79 -17.24 5.17
C GLN A 172 19.51 -16.30 6.35
N PRO A 173 19.63 -16.75 7.60
CA PRO A 173 19.46 -15.89 8.77
C PRO A 173 20.40 -14.68 8.70
N ALA A 174 19.87 -13.47 8.93
CA ALA A 174 20.67 -12.26 8.88
C ALA A 174 21.78 -12.29 9.95
N THR A 175 23.05 -12.18 9.56
CA THR A 175 24.12 -11.77 10.46
C THR A 175 23.90 -10.31 10.86
N ALA A 176 24.13 -9.98 12.14
CA ALA A 176 23.76 -8.71 12.82
C ALA A 176 24.35 -7.39 12.25
N HIS A 177 24.89 -7.38 11.03
CA HIS A 177 25.60 -6.24 10.45
C HIS A 177 25.32 -5.97 8.97
N MET A 178 24.21 -6.43 8.40
CA MET A 178 23.80 -6.02 7.05
C MET A 178 22.89 -4.79 7.10
N GLN A 179 23.47 -3.62 6.85
CA GLN A 179 22.73 -2.37 6.62
C GLN A 179 21.89 -2.41 5.34
N GLU A 180 20.83 -1.61 5.28
CA GLU A 180 19.95 -1.39 4.11
C GLU A 180 20.77 -1.10 2.83
N LEU A 181 21.01 -2.12 2.01
CA LEU A 181 21.73 -1.93 0.76
C LEU A 181 20.90 -1.22 -0.32
N PHE A 182 19.57 -1.18 -0.21
CA PHE A 182 18.69 -0.74 -1.30
C PHE A 182 18.08 0.67 -1.17
N HIS A 183 18.14 1.34 -0.01
CA HIS A 183 17.66 2.74 0.17
C HIS A 183 16.24 3.05 -0.41
N GLU A 184 15.39 2.03 -0.67
CA GLU A 184 14.08 2.22 -1.33
C GLU A 184 13.10 3.04 -0.47
N ALA A 185 13.18 2.88 0.85
CA ALA A 185 12.40 3.64 1.83
C ALA A 185 12.67 5.16 1.74
N LEU A 186 13.90 5.56 1.46
CA LEU A 186 14.30 6.97 1.30
C LEU A 186 13.76 7.58 0.01
N GLY A 187 13.58 6.78 -1.05
CA GLY A 187 13.01 7.20 -2.33
C GLY A 187 11.53 7.59 -2.27
N LYS A 188 10.74 7.01 -1.33
CA LYS A 188 9.35 7.42 -1.07
C LYS A 188 9.27 8.60 -0.10
N GLN A 189 10.16 8.71 0.89
CA GLN A 189 10.22 9.87 1.80
C GLN A 189 10.67 11.17 1.10
N SER A 190 11.59 11.08 0.13
CA SER A 190 12.11 12.23 -0.61
C SER A 190 11.08 12.90 -1.52
N ARG A 191 10.07 12.18 -2.02
CA ARG A 191 8.96 12.74 -2.83
C ARG A 191 8.04 13.69 -2.05
N CYS A 192 8.12 13.69 -0.71
CA CYS A 192 7.38 14.63 0.14
C CYS A 192 8.22 15.84 0.58
N GLN A 193 9.47 15.98 0.15
CA GLN A 193 10.25 17.21 0.40
C GLN A 193 10.07 18.20 -0.78
N PRO A 194 9.65 19.46 -0.54
CA PRO A 194 9.37 20.41 -1.61
C PRO A 194 10.56 20.85 -2.48
N SER A 195 11.77 20.32 -2.30
CA SER A 195 12.99 20.99 -2.82
C SER A 195 14.12 20.12 -3.37
N ARG A 196 13.97 18.80 -3.59
CA ARG A 196 15.03 18.02 -4.25
C ARG A 196 14.49 16.99 -5.24
N TRP A 197 14.38 17.42 -6.49
CA TRP A 197 14.45 16.52 -7.64
C TRP A 197 15.93 16.24 -7.90
N ILE A 198 16.35 15.00 -7.69
CA ILE A 198 17.61 14.51 -8.25
C ILE A 198 17.27 14.07 -9.67
N ASN A 199 17.92 14.72 -10.65
CA ASN A 199 17.91 14.31 -12.04
C ASN A 199 18.45 12.87 -12.14
N CYS A 200 17.63 11.97 -12.68
CA CYS A 200 18.04 10.81 -13.47
C CYS A 200 17.01 10.65 -14.58
#